data_AF-A0A8K0UTP1-F1
#
_entry.id   AF-A0A8K0UTP1-F1
#
_cell.length_a   1.000
_cell.length_b   1.000
_cell.length_c   1.000
_cell.angle_alpha   90.00
_cell.angle_beta   90.00
_cell.angle_gamma   90.00
#
_symmetry.space_group_name_H-M   'P 1'
#
loop_
_entity.id
_entity.type
_entity.pdbx_description
1 polymer ?
#
loop_
_entity_poly.entity_id
_entity_poly.type
_entity_poly.pdbx_seq_one_letter_code
_entity_poly.pdbx_strand_id
1 'polypeptide(L)'
;MSARESPPPWPSLYNFFQVDVIPIGHRDPIQPNGYYLHHARDMYRFTLYWTLVFYVPSFVLCGTYAFLNIAFLTPSRRRSRRHRTHTPRKRPSFPSASSYTALPTSNDIPLLPSQPRGNSNNNQVAQHQPRQKLNERRSRLTFALLVLLVFFLAGVAGAVLGSAIVGYVLAGLYKSARFNMSTWMPFFGGLIQTSVGLLGLWPSLIDII
;
A
#
# COMPACT_ATOMS: atom_id res chain seq x y z
N MET A 1 -22.62 40.36 -32.09
CA MET A 1 -21.66 39.43 -32.72
C MET A 1 -21.27 38.41 -31.66
N SER A 2 -21.75 37.17 -31.79
CA SER A 2 -21.52 36.09 -30.83
C SER A 2 -20.12 35.53 -31.06
N ALA A 3 -19.14 36.05 -30.31
CA ALA A 3 -17.82 35.43 -30.25
C ALA A 3 -18.01 34.04 -29.66
N ARG A 4 -17.60 33.00 -30.41
CA ARG A 4 -17.57 31.64 -29.89
C ARG A 4 -16.69 31.66 -28.64
N GLU A 5 -17.29 31.53 -27.46
CA GLU A 5 -16.59 31.36 -26.18
C GLU A 5 -15.85 30.02 -26.19
N SER A 6 -14.71 29.98 -26.86
CA SER A 6 -13.80 28.85 -26.80
C SER A 6 -13.24 28.76 -25.38
N PRO A 7 -13.33 27.60 -24.73
CA PRO A 7 -12.85 27.44 -23.35
C PRO A 7 -11.34 27.73 -23.29
N PRO A 8 -10.87 28.34 -22.20
CA PRO A 8 -9.46 28.67 -22.06
C PRO A 8 -8.61 27.39 -22.06
N PRO A 9 -7.40 27.42 -22.66
CA PRO A 9 -6.52 26.26 -22.71
C PRO A 9 -6.03 25.92 -21.29
N TRP A 10 -6.09 24.63 -20.94
CA TRP A 10 -5.48 24.15 -19.71
C TRP A 10 -3.94 24.25 -19.78
N PRO A 11 -3.22 24.57 -18.69
CA PRO A 11 -3.70 25.00 -17.37
C PRO A 11 -3.85 26.53 -17.29
N SER A 12 -5.07 27.04 -17.52
CA SER A 12 -5.33 28.46 -17.35
C SER A 12 -5.73 28.76 -15.89
N LEU A 13 -4.77 29.22 -15.10
CA LEU A 13 -5.07 30.05 -13.92
C LEU A 13 -4.91 31.51 -14.37
N TYR A 14 -6.02 32.24 -14.56
CA TYR A 14 -5.92 33.68 -14.78
C TYR A 14 -5.54 34.38 -13.46
N ASN A 15 -5.07 35.62 -13.50
CA ASN A 15 -4.60 36.35 -12.31
C ASN A 15 -5.75 36.60 -11.29
N PHE A 16 -5.96 35.68 -10.34
CA PHE A 16 -6.98 35.81 -9.27
C PHE A 16 -6.82 37.08 -8.47
N PHE A 17 -5.58 37.39 -8.06
CA PHE A 17 -5.32 38.56 -7.24
C PHE A 17 -5.66 39.88 -7.96
N GLN A 18 -5.48 39.94 -9.28
CA GLN A 18 -5.69 41.18 -10.04
C GLN A 18 -7.14 41.37 -10.49
N VAL A 19 -7.87 40.28 -10.66
CA VAL A 19 -9.25 40.27 -11.16
C VAL A 19 -10.22 40.15 -9.99
N ASP A 20 -10.11 39.12 -9.15
CA ASP A 20 -11.14 38.82 -8.14
C ASP A 20 -10.90 39.48 -6.76
N VAL A 21 -9.66 39.88 -6.41
CA VAL A 21 -9.31 40.36 -5.04
C VAL A 21 -9.13 41.89 -4.93
N ILE A 22 -8.78 42.60 -6.01
CA ILE A 22 -8.46 44.04 -5.99
C ILE A 22 -9.50 44.85 -6.78
N PRO A 23 -9.98 46.02 -6.27
CA PRO A 23 -11.06 46.24 -5.31
C PRO A 23 -12.48 46.28 -5.93
N ILE A 24 -13.45 46.01 -5.06
CA ILE A 24 -14.85 45.64 -5.29
C ILE A 24 -15.78 46.88 -5.34
N GLY A 25 -15.33 47.95 -5.98
CA GLY A 25 -16.09 49.20 -6.09
C GLY A 25 -16.45 49.51 -7.54
N HIS A 26 -17.74 49.46 -7.89
CA HIS A 26 -18.31 49.98 -9.15
C HIS A 26 -17.92 49.24 -10.46
N ARG A 27 -17.61 47.95 -10.40
CA ARG A 27 -17.39 47.14 -11.62
C ARG A 27 -18.45 46.07 -11.78
N ASP A 28 -18.79 45.78 -13.03
CA ASP A 28 -19.71 44.69 -13.38
C ASP A 28 -19.19 43.34 -12.85
N PRO A 29 -20.09 42.39 -12.48
CA PRO A 29 -19.73 41.07 -11.97
C PRO A 29 -18.94 40.21 -12.98
N ILE A 30 -18.84 40.64 -14.24
CA ILE A 30 -18.10 39.98 -15.30
C ILE A 30 -16.96 40.91 -15.71
N GLN A 31 -15.73 40.47 -15.48
CA GLN A 31 -14.57 41.27 -15.87
C GLN A 31 -14.22 41.02 -17.35
N PRO A 32 -13.92 42.07 -18.14
CA PRO A 32 -13.62 41.93 -19.57
C PRO A 32 -12.36 41.10 -19.86
N ASN A 33 -11.47 40.93 -18.88
CA ASN A 33 -10.26 40.10 -18.97
C ASN A 33 -10.35 38.79 -18.16
N GLY A 34 -11.52 38.47 -17.58
CA GLY A 34 -11.73 37.27 -16.79
C GLY A 34 -12.04 36.06 -17.67
N TYR A 35 -11.39 34.92 -17.39
CA TYR A 35 -11.71 33.65 -18.04
C TYR A 35 -12.62 32.82 -17.13
N TYR A 36 -13.85 32.60 -17.56
CA TYR A 36 -14.85 31.87 -16.77
C TYR A 36 -15.23 30.55 -17.44
N LEU A 37 -15.61 29.57 -16.62
CA LEU A 37 -16.16 28.31 -17.09
C LEU A 37 -17.68 28.38 -17.07
N HIS A 38 -18.30 28.19 -18.23
CA HIS A 38 -19.77 28.16 -18.38
C HIS A 38 -20.31 26.73 -18.60
N HIS A 39 -19.51 25.85 -19.18
CA HIS A 39 -19.91 24.48 -19.50
C HIS A 39 -19.55 23.51 -18.38
N ALA A 40 -20.53 22.74 -17.90
CA ALA A 40 -20.32 21.72 -16.85
C ALA A 40 -19.24 20.70 -17.21
N ARG A 41 -19.11 20.36 -18.50
CA ARG A 41 -18.06 19.45 -19.00
C ARG A 41 -16.66 20.03 -18.76
N ASP A 42 -16.48 21.32 -18.96
CA ASP A 42 -15.19 21.99 -18.78
C ASP A 42 -14.90 22.17 -17.29
N MET A 43 -15.93 22.48 -16.48
CA MET A 43 -15.84 22.53 -15.02
C MET A 43 -15.34 21.19 -14.44
N TYR A 44 -15.89 20.08 -14.92
CA TYR A 44 -15.45 18.74 -14.52
C TYR A 44 -14.01 18.48 -14.95
N ARG A 45 -13.65 18.76 -16.21
CA ARG A 45 -12.27 18.54 -16.71
C ARG A 45 -11.24 19.32 -15.91
N PHE A 46 -11.51 20.60 -15.64
CA PHE A 46 -10.62 21.42 -14.83
C PHE A 46 -10.51 20.88 -13.40
N THR A 47 -11.63 20.48 -12.79
CA THR A 47 -11.62 19.87 -11.44
C THR A 47 -10.81 18.58 -11.45
N LEU A 48 -11.01 17.72 -12.44
CA LEU A 48 -10.30 16.46 -12.59
C LEU A 48 -8.80 16.68 -12.74
N TYR A 49 -8.36 17.59 -13.61
CA TYR A 49 -6.93 17.81 -13.81
C TYR A 49 -6.25 18.33 -12.55
N TRP A 50 -6.86 19.30 -11.85
CA TRP A 50 -6.32 19.80 -10.60
C TRP A 50 -6.31 18.73 -9.49
N THR A 51 -7.39 17.97 -9.34
CA THR A 51 -7.42 16.85 -8.40
C THR A 51 -6.35 15.81 -8.74
N LEU A 52 -6.15 15.48 -10.02
CA LEU A 52 -5.14 14.50 -10.45
C LEU A 52 -3.73 15.00 -10.12
N VAL A 53 -3.43 16.26 -10.44
CA VAL A 53 -2.12 16.90 -10.19
C VAL A 53 -1.76 16.91 -8.71
N PHE A 54 -2.72 17.12 -7.80
CA PHE A 54 -2.41 17.11 -6.36
C PHE A 54 -2.51 15.71 -5.75
N TYR A 55 -3.52 14.92 -6.12
CA TYR A 55 -3.86 13.68 -5.43
C TYR A 55 -2.97 12.51 -5.86
N VAL A 56 -2.66 12.38 -7.16
CA VAL A 56 -1.84 11.26 -7.66
C VAL A 56 -0.41 11.32 -7.11
N PRO A 57 0.29 12.47 -7.10
CA PRO A 57 1.62 12.54 -6.50
C PRO A 57 1.64 12.17 -5.02
N SER A 58 0.64 12.60 -4.22
CA SER A 58 0.55 12.20 -2.81
C SER A 58 0.44 10.67 -2.66
N PHE A 59 -0.38 10.02 -3.48
CA PHE A 59 -0.52 8.56 -3.49
C PHE A 59 0.75 7.86 -3.99
N VAL A 60 1.42 8.42 -4.99
CA VAL A 60 2.70 7.90 -5.50
C VAL A 60 3.80 8.03 -4.45
N LEU A 61 3.87 9.14 -3.71
CA LEU A 61 4.82 9.31 -2.61
C LEU A 61 4.57 8.27 -1.51
N CYS A 62 3.30 8.06 -1.12
CA CYS A 62 2.92 7.03 -0.16
C CYS A 62 3.28 5.61 -0.66
N GLY A 63 2.93 5.29 -1.91
CA GLY A 63 3.23 4.01 -2.53
C GLY A 63 4.73 3.78 -2.73
N THR A 64 5.50 4.83 -3.01
CA THR A 64 6.97 4.79 -3.09
C THR A 64 7.57 4.53 -1.72
N TYR A 65 7.07 5.20 -0.67
CA TYR A 65 7.49 4.93 0.70
C TYR A 65 7.21 3.47 1.11
N ALA A 66 6.02 2.96 0.81
CA ALA A 66 5.67 1.55 1.04
C ALA A 66 6.56 0.59 0.23
N PHE A 67 6.83 0.92 -1.04
CA PHE A 67 7.75 0.18 -1.92
C PHE A 67 9.15 0.11 -1.31
N LEU A 68 9.70 1.24 -0.87
CA LEU A 68 11.03 1.29 -0.25
C LEU A 68 11.07 0.51 1.07
N ASN A 69 10.02 0.62 1.89
CA ASN A 69 9.91 -0.14 3.14
C ASN A 69 9.87 -1.66 2.89
N ILE A 70 9.13 -2.12 1.87
CA ILE A 70 9.06 -3.54 1.51
C ILE A 70 10.35 -4.02 0.81
N ALA A 71 10.93 -3.20 -0.05
CA ALA A 71 12.11 -3.57 -0.83
C ALA A 71 13.38 -3.62 0.04
N PHE A 72 13.54 -2.68 0.98
CA PHE A 72 14.77 -2.51 1.75
C PHE A 72 14.64 -2.87 3.24
N LEU A 73 13.47 -2.68 3.87
CA LEU A 73 13.31 -2.80 5.33
C LEU A 73 12.63 -4.10 5.83
N THR A 74 12.43 -5.11 4.98
CA THR A 74 12.07 -6.45 5.47
C THR A 74 13.31 -7.37 5.56
N PRO A 75 14.14 -7.27 6.62
CA PRO A 75 15.02 -8.38 6.96
C PRO A 75 14.11 -9.57 7.25
N SER A 76 14.52 -10.72 6.75
CA SER A 76 13.82 -12.00 6.84
C SER A 76 13.52 -12.40 8.30
N ARG A 77 12.52 -11.81 8.95
CA ARG A 77 12.06 -12.18 10.31
C ARG A 77 11.18 -13.43 10.33
N ARG A 78 11.18 -14.22 9.25
CA ARG A 78 10.49 -15.52 9.22
C ARG A 78 11.40 -16.65 8.75
N ARG A 79 12.47 -16.87 9.50
CA ARG A 79 13.08 -18.21 9.52
C ARG A 79 13.65 -18.59 10.88
N SER A 80 12.87 -18.38 11.94
CA SER A 80 13.11 -19.06 13.22
C SER A 80 11.82 -19.41 13.95
N ARG A 81 10.89 -20.08 13.24
CA ARG A 81 9.75 -20.76 13.89
C ARG A 81 9.43 -22.11 13.24
N ARG A 82 10.47 -22.79 12.76
CA ARG A 82 10.40 -24.19 12.31
C ARG A 82 11.72 -24.91 12.60
N HIS A 83 12.08 -24.96 13.88
CA HIS A 83 12.84 -26.06 14.45
C HIS A 83 12.52 -26.14 15.94
N ARG A 84 11.24 -26.38 16.27
CA ARG A 84 10.93 -27.07 17.53
C ARG A 84 10.97 -28.55 17.17
N THR A 85 12.18 -29.08 17.24
CA THR A 85 12.47 -30.50 17.19
C THR A 85 11.50 -31.25 18.10
N HIS A 86 10.91 -32.30 17.54
CA HIS A 86 10.32 -33.38 18.31
C HIS A 86 11.30 -33.80 19.41
N THR A 87 10.95 -33.55 20.67
CA THR A 87 11.44 -34.39 21.76
C THR A 87 10.45 -35.56 21.89
N PRO A 88 10.86 -36.81 21.63
CA PRO A 88 10.06 -37.95 22.04
C PRO A 88 10.08 -37.97 23.57
N ARG A 89 8.92 -37.70 24.16
CA ARG A 89 8.66 -37.81 25.59
C ARG A 89 8.90 -39.28 25.99
N LYS A 90 10.11 -39.60 26.47
CA LYS A 90 10.36 -40.83 27.22
C LYS A 90 9.43 -40.79 28.44
N ARG A 91 8.48 -41.74 28.49
CA ARG A 91 7.72 -42.05 29.70
C ARG A 91 8.71 -42.45 30.79
N PRO A 92 8.63 -41.90 32.02
CA PRO A 92 9.29 -42.51 33.15
C PRO A 92 8.55 -43.81 33.48
N SER A 93 9.20 -44.94 33.23
CA SER A 93 8.87 -46.21 33.86
C SER A 93 9.21 -46.08 35.35
N PHE A 94 8.20 -46.25 36.20
CA PHE A 94 8.33 -46.32 37.65
C PHE A 94 9.36 -47.39 38.05
N PRO A 95 10.29 -47.11 38.97
CA PRO A 95 11.06 -48.16 39.62
C PRO A 95 10.17 -48.86 40.64
N SER A 96 9.84 -50.12 40.38
CA SER A 96 9.34 -51.04 41.40
C SER A 96 10.42 -51.19 42.47
N ALA A 97 10.10 -50.75 43.68
CA ALA A 97 10.87 -51.07 44.86
C ALA A 97 10.75 -52.58 45.13
N SER A 98 11.88 -53.28 45.27
CA SER A 98 12.21 -54.14 46.42
C SER A 98 13.32 -55.13 46.05
N SER A 99 14.53 -54.75 46.46
CA SER A 99 15.51 -55.55 47.21
C SER A 99 15.27 -57.06 47.30
N TYR A 100 16.18 -57.86 46.72
CA TYR A 100 16.89 -58.92 47.46
C TYR A 100 18.29 -59.10 46.84
N THR A 101 19.29 -58.87 47.68
CA THR A 101 20.69 -59.19 47.46
C THR A 101 20.87 -60.70 47.68
N ALA A 102 21.26 -61.45 46.66
CA ALA A 102 21.72 -62.83 46.79
C ALA A 102 23.21 -62.90 46.42
N LEU A 103 23.94 -63.66 47.23
CA LEU A 103 25.40 -63.79 47.32
C LEU A 103 26.10 -64.27 46.04
N PRO A 104 27.43 -64.06 45.94
CA PRO A 104 28.22 -64.51 44.80
C PRO A 104 28.50 -66.01 44.92
N THR A 105 28.17 -66.76 43.89
CA THR A 105 28.64 -68.14 43.73
C THR A 105 29.33 -68.30 42.38
N SER A 106 30.54 -68.86 42.51
CA SER A 106 31.49 -69.27 41.49
C SER A 106 30.87 -70.14 40.39
N ASN A 107 31.50 -70.09 39.22
CA ASN A 107 31.37 -70.98 38.05
C ASN A 107 30.20 -70.66 37.09
N ASP A 108 30.49 -70.06 35.94
CA ASP A 108 30.61 -70.82 34.68
C ASP A 108 30.78 -69.93 33.42
N ILE A 109 31.94 -70.11 32.79
CA ILE A 109 32.23 -70.30 31.35
C ILE A 109 31.82 -69.21 30.32
N PRO A 110 32.79 -68.69 29.54
CA PRO A 110 32.56 -67.79 28.41
C PRO A 110 32.23 -68.56 27.11
N LEU A 111 31.25 -68.09 26.35
CA LEU A 111 30.98 -68.53 24.97
C LEU A 111 30.78 -67.31 24.05
N LEU A 112 31.83 -66.99 23.28
CA LEU A 112 31.72 -66.50 21.89
C LEU A 112 31.54 -67.75 20.98
N PRO A 113 31.19 -67.68 19.67
CA PRO A 113 31.01 -66.52 18.77
C PRO A 113 29.77 -66.61 17.82
N SER A 114 29.37 -65.49 17.21
CA SER A 114 28.88 -65.52 15.81
C SER A 114 28.83 -64.12 15.19
N GLN A 115 29.66 -63.89 14.18
CA GLN A 115 29.44 -62.86 13.14
C GLN A 115 28.60 -63.50 12.02
N PRO A 116 27.77 -62.70 11.33
CA PRO A 116 28.18 -62.39 9.97
C PRO A 116 28.02 -60.92 9.58
N ARG A 117 29.10 -60.47 8.93
CA ARG A 117 29.23 -59.38 7.97
C ARG A 117 28.01 -59.26 7.04
N GLY A 118 27.36 -58.10 7.05
CA GLY A 118 26.32 -57.71 6.12
C GLY A 118 26.41 -56.21 5.79
N ASN A 119 26.97 -55.95 4.60
CA ASN A 119 26.87 -54.78 3.73
C ASN A 119 26.00 -53.61 4.23
N SER A 120 26.58 -52.42 4.38
CA SER A 120 26.64 -51.40 3.32
C SER A 120 25.32 -51.15 2.59
N ASN A 121 24.92 -49.87 2.62
CA ASN A 121 23.95 -49.20 1.75
C ASN A 121 22.48 -49.39 2.10
N ASN A 122 21.98 -48.54 3.00
CA ASN A 122 20.69 -47.88 2.79
C ASN A 122 20.58 -46.57 3.58
N ASN A 123 21.54 -45.66 3.37
CA ASN A 123 21.34 -44.22 3.57
C ASN A 123 20.62 -43.60 2.35
N GLN A 124 19.51 -44.21 1.93
CA GLN A 124 18.62 -43.68 0.89
C GLN A 124 17.19 -43.57 1.42
N VAL A 125 17.01 -42.88 2.55
CA VAL A 125 15.75 -42.16 2.73
C VAL A 125 15.93 -40.86 1.97
N ALA A 126 15.37 -40.87 0.75
CA ALA A 126 15.28 -39.78 -0.19
C ALA A 126 15.36 -38.42 0.51
N GLN A 127 16.54 -37.79 0.41
CA GLN A 127 16.66 -36.36 0.59
C GLN A 127 15.73 -35.74 -0.46
N HIS A 128 14.49 -35.45 -0.05
CA HIS A 128 13.63 -34.51 -0.73
C HIS A 128 14.42 -33.19 -0.78
N GLN A 129 15.19 -33.01 -1.84
CA GLN A 129 15.79 -31.74 -2.18
C GLN A 129 14.63 -30.74 -2.27
N PRO A 130 14.53 -29.72 -1.41
CA PRO A 130 13.66 -28.60 -1.72
C PRO A 130 14.32 -27.83 -2.86
N ARG A 131 14.11 -28.31 -4.09
CA ARG A 131 14.29 -27.50 -5.29
C ARG A 131 13.27 -26.37 -5.20
N GLN A 132 13.75 -25.21 -4.77
CA GLN A 132 13.49 -23.89 -5.35
C GLN A 132 13.95 -22.82 -4.33
N LYS A 133 15.24 -22.49 -4.35
CA LYS A 133 15.76 -21.26 -3.73
C LYS A 133 16.45 -20.43 -4.80
N LEU A 134 15.68 -19.89 -5.75
CA LEU A 134 16.21 -18.92 -6.73
C LEU A 134 15.37 -17.64 -6.87
N ASN A 135 14.18 -17.53 -6.24
CA ASN A 135 13.27 -16.39 -6.51
C ASN A 135 12.87 -15.55 -5.28
N GLU A 136 13.65 -15.56 -4.20
CA GLU A 136 13.24 -14.87 -2.97
C GLU A 136 13.48 -13.35 -3.02
N ARG A 137 14.46 -12.88 -3.81
CA ARG A 137 14.68 -11.44 -4.08
C ARG A 137 13.77 -10.92 -5.21
N ARG A 138 13.59 -11.69 -6.28
CA ARG A 138 12.75 -11.31 -7.43
C ARG A 138 11.28 -11.18 -7.04
N SER A 139 10.78 -12.08 -6.18
CA SER A 139 9.40 -12.03 -5.68
C SER A 139 9.10 -10.80 -4.82
N ARG A 140 10.10 -10.23 -4.12
CA ARG A 140 9.91 -9.04 -3.27
C ARG A 140 9.74 -7.78 -4.10
N LEU A 141 10.54 -7.63 -5.16
CA LEU A 141 10.40 -6.51 -6.09
C LEU A 141 9.07 -6.57 -6.82
N THR A 142 8.64 -7.75 -7.27
CA THR A 142 7.31 -7.92 -7.88
C THR A 142 6.19 -7.55 -6.91
N PHE A 143 6.27 -7.99 -5.65
CA PHE A 143 5.27 -7.64 -4.64
C PHE A 143 5.27 -6.13 -4.31
N ALA A 144 6.44 -5.52 -4.14
CA ALA A 144 6.55 -4.09 -3.90
C ALA A 144 6.01 -3.27 -5.09
N LEU A 145 6.27 -3.70 -6.33
CA LEU A 145 5.74 -3.07 -7.53
C LEU A 145 4.21 -3.19 -7.59
N LEU A 146 3.65 -4.36 -7.26
CA LEU A 146 2.20 -4.52 -7.15
C LEU A 146 1.59 -3.56 -6.12
N VAL A 147 2.23 -3.38 -4.96
CA VAL A 147 1.79 -2.40 -3.97
C VAL A 147 1.79 -1.00 -4.57
N LEU A 148 2.90 -0.57 -5.18
CA LEU A 148 2.98 0.75 -5.83
C LEU A 148 1.89 0.94 -6.89
N LEU A 149 1.64 -0.09 -7.72
CA LEU A 149 0.61 -0.06 -8.75
C LEU A 149 -0.79 0.06 -8.15
N VAL A 150 -1.07 -0.66 -7.07
CA VAL A 150 -2.36 -0.55 -6.35
C VAL A 150 -2.53 0.86 -5.78
N PHE A 151 -1.49 1.45 -5.17
CA PHE A 151 -1.54 2.84 -4.69
C PHE A 151 -1.78 3.84 -5.83
N PHE A 152 -1.12 3.65 -6.97
CA PHE A 152 -1.32 4.49 -8.15
C PHE A 152 -2.77 4.38 -8.67
N LEU A 153 -3.29 3.17 -8.85
CA LEU A 153 -4.66 2.96 -9.31
C LEU A 153 -5.69 3.50 -8.31
N ALA A 154 -5.48 3.30 -7.02
CA ALA A 154 -6.33 3.85 -5.97
C ALA A 154 -6.31 5.39 -6.00
N GLY A 155 -5.13 6.00 -6.19
CA GLY A 155 -4.98 7.44 -6.37
C GLY A 155 -5.74 7.96 -7.58
N VAL A 156 -5.61 7.32 -8.75
CA VAL A 156 -6.34 7.70 -9.96
C VAL A 156 -7.85 7.53 -9.77
N ALA A 157 -8.30 6.40 -9.21
CA ALA A 157 -9.71 6.14 -8.95
C ALA A 157 -10.31 7.17 -7.97
N GLY A 158 -9.60 7.46 -6.88
CA GLY A 158 -9.99 8.47 -5.90
C GLY A 158 -10.02 9.87 -6.50
N ALA A 159 -9.07 10.22 -7.37
CA ALA A 159 -9.06 11.50 -8.08
C ALA A 159 -10.25 11.62 -9.05
N VAL A 160 -10.56 10.58 -9.81
CA VAL A 160 -11.72 10.57 -10.74
C VAL A 160 -13.03 10.67 -9.98
N LEU A 161 -13.20 9.89 -8.90
CA LEU A 161 -14.43 9.89 -8.11
C LEU A 161 -14.60 11.21 -7.35
N GLY A 162 -13.55 11.68 -6.68
CA GLY A 162 -13.57 12.96 -5.96
C GLY A 162 -13.83 14.14 -6.89
N SER A 163 -13.16 14.19 -8.04
CA SER A 163 -13.39 15.26 -9.02
C SER A 163 -14.77 15.18 -9.68
N ALA A 164 -15.35 13.99 -9.86
CA ALA A 164 -16.71 13.86 -10.35
C ALA A 164 -17.70 14.46 -9.35
N ILE A 165 -17.62 14.06 -8.08
CA ILE A 165 -18.51 14.57 -7.04
C ILE A 165 -18.37 16.09 -6.91
N VAL A 166 -17.15 16.59 -6.70
CA VAL A 166 -16.89 18.03 -6.53
C VAL A 166 -17.24 18.82 -7.79
N GLY A 167 -16.87 18.33 -8.97
CA GLY A 167 -17.12 18.99 -10.25
C GLY A 167 -18.60 19.13 -10.58
N TYR A 168 -19.40 18.07 -10.36
CA TYR A 168 -20.85 18.13 -10.58
C TYR A 168 -21.58 18.96 -9.53
N VAL A 169 -21.16 18.90 -8.25
CA VAL A 169 -21.71 19.75 -7.19
C VAL A 169 -21.46 21.22 -7.50
N LEU A 170 -20.23 21.57 -7.90
CA LEU A 170 -19.88 22.95 -8.32
C LEU A 170 -20.69 23.37 -9.54
N ALA A 171 -20.78 22.53 -10.57
CA ALA A 171 -21.55 22.84 -11.77
C ALA A 171 -23.04 23.10 -11.45
N GLY A 172 -23.64 22.31 -10.56
CA GLY A 172 -25.01 22.52 -10.10
C GLY A 172 -25.19 23.82 -9.33
N LEU A 173 -24.29 24.08 -8.37
CA LEU A 173 -24.31 25.27 -7.53
C LEU A 173 -24.20 26.55 -8.37
N TYR A 174 -23.19 26.64 -9.24
CA TYR A 174 -22.96 27.82 -10.07
C TYR A 174 -24.10 28.04 -11.08
N LYS A 175 -24.65 26.96 -11.65
CA LYS A 175 -25.82 27.05 -12.54
C LYS A 175 -27.06 27.56 -11.81
N SER A 176 -27.30 27.11 -10.57
CA SER A 176 -28.43 27.58 -9.76
C SER A 176 -28.31 29.04 -9.34
N ALA A 177 -27.08 29.48 -9.04
CA ALA A 177 -26.80 30.84 -8.59
C ALA A 177 -26.71 31.86 -9.75
N ARG A 178 -26.79 31.42 -11.02
CA ARG A 178 -26.51 32.23 -12.21
C ARG A 178 -25.16 32.97 -12.12
N PHE A 179 -24.18 32.32 -11.49
CA PHE A 179 -22.83 32.86 -11.35
C PHE A 179 -21.86 32.19 -12.31
N ASN A 180 -20.85 32.95 -12.70
CA ASN A 180 -19.76 32.46 -13.53
C ASN A 180 -18.70 31.79 -12.65
N MET A 181 -18.26 30.59 -13.05
CA MET A 181 -17.30 29.83 -12.26
C MET A 181 -15.86 30.24 -12.62
N SER A 182 -15.10 30.69 -11.63
CA SER A 182 -13.67 30.99 -11.77
C SER A 182 -12.85 29.71 -11.97
N THR A 183 -11.77 29.80 -12.76
CA THR A 183 -10.76 28.73 -12.92
C THR A 183 -10.04 28.37 -11.62
N TRP A 184 -10.13 29.21 -10.59
CA TRP A 184 -9.55 28.97 -9.26
C TRP A 184 -10.36 28.03 -8.39
N MET A 185 -11.67 27.93 -8.62
CA MET A 185 -12.53 27.04 -7.83
C MET A 185 -12.13 25.56 -7.97
N PRO A 186 -11.88 25.04 -9.18
CA PRO A 186 -11.29 23.71 -9.36
C PRO A 186 -9.95 23.50 -8.65
N PHE A 187 -9.09 24.53 -8.62
CA PHE A 187 -7.79 24.49 -7.97
C PHE A 187 -7.93 24.32 -6.45
N PHE A 188 -8.73 25.18 -5.81
CA PHE A 188 -9.00 25.07 -4.38
C PHE A 188 -9.74 23.78 -4.02
N GLY A 189 -10.68 23.34 -4.87
CA GLY A 189 -11.37 22.07 -4.69
C GLY A 189 -10.39 20.89 -4.67
N GLY A 190 -9.46 20.84 -5.63
CA GLY A 190 -8.39 19.84 -5.65
C GLY A 190 -7.49 19.91 -4.41
N LEU A 191 -7.05 21.11 -4.03
CA LEU A 191 -6.21 21.33 -2.85
C LEU A 191 -6.89 20.86 -1.57
N ILE A 192 -8.13 21.29 -1.31
CA ILE A 192 -8.91 20.90 -0.13
C ILE A 192 -9.11 19.39 -0.11
N GLN A 193 -9.50 18.79 -1.24
CA GLN A 193 -9.68 17.34 -1.35
C GLN A 193 -8.41 16.58 -0.96
N THR A 194 -7.24 17.05 -1.39
CA THR A 194 -5.97 16.43 -1.02
C THR A 194 -5.61 16.62 0.45
N SER A 195 -5.82 17.82 1.00
CA SER A 195 -5.62 18.11 2.42
C SER A 195 -6.54 17.27 3.30
N VAL A 196 -7.81 17.09 2.92
CA VAL A 196 -8.75 16.20 3.62
C VAL A 196 -8.28 14.75 3.55
N GLY A 197 -7.78 14.29 2.39
CA GLY A 197 -7.19 12.97 2.26
C GLY A 197 -5.97 12.77 3.17
N LEU A 198 -5.09 13.78 3.28
CA LEU A 198 -3.92 13.76 4.16
C LEU A 198 -4.32 13.83 5.65
N LEU A 199 -5.36 14.58 6.00
CA LEU A 199 -5.89 14.62 7.35
C LEU A 199 -6.57 13.29 7.73
N GLY A 200 -7.20 12.60 6.78
CA GLY A 200 -7.75 11.26 6.99
C GLY A 200 -6.69 10.21 7.31
N LEU A 201 -5.42 10.44 6.92
CA LEU A 201 -4.27 9.60 7.28
C LEU A 201 -3.80 9.84 8.72
N TRP A 202 -4.18 10.97 9.35
CA TRP A 202 -3.69 11.38 10.66
C TRP A 202 -4.13 10.46 11.82
N PRO A 203 -5.39 10.00 11.91
CA PRO A 203 -5.80 9.03 12.93
C PRO A 203 -5.00 7.72 12.88
N SER A 204 -4.70 7.21 11.68
CA SER A 204 -3.86 6.02 11.50
C SER A 204 -2.41 6.21 11.95
N LEU A 205 -1.90 7.44 12.01
CA LEU A 205 -0.57 7.73 12.53
C LEU A 205 -0.54 7.81 14.06
N ILE A 206 -1.61 8.33 14.69
CA ILE A 206 -1.71 8.36 16.15
C ILE A 206 -1.89 6.95 16.71
N ASP A 207 -2.72 6.11 16.09
CA ASP A 207 -2.93 4.73 16.55
C ASP A 207 -1.68 3.84 16.44
N ILE A 208 -0.63 4.30 15.74
CA ILE A 208 0.62 3.55 15.52
C ILE A 208 1.75 3.95 16.49
N ILE A 209 1.61 5.11 17.17
CA ILE A 209 2.54 5.63 18.19
C ILE A 209 2.09 5.15 19.57
#